data_AF-A0AAW6SEL0-F1
#
_entry.id   AF-A0AAW6SEL0-F1
#
_cell.length_a   1.000
_cell.length_b   1.000
_cell.length_c   1.000
_cell.angle_alpha   90.00
_cell.angle_beta   90.00
_cell.angle_gamma   90.00
#
_symmetry.space_group_name_H-M   'P 1'
#
loop_
_entity.id
_entity.type
_entity.pdbx_description
1 polymer ?
#
loop_
_entity_poly.entity_id
_entity_poly.type
_entity_poly.pdbx_seq_one_letter_code
_entity_poly.pdbx_strand_id
1 'polypeptide(L)' 'MNRPHPPAHFTMPPDPKPYISIMPASDVGEWLNQHILSDEGDLYNPDHQHLLEADLCFLWASNAF' A
#
# COMPACT_ATOMS: atom_id res chain seq x y z
N MET A 1 -3.45 -10.96 -10.22
CA MET A 1 -3.24 -9.88 -9.24
C MET A 1 -1.77 -9.59 -9.06
N ASN A 2 -1.33 -8.37 -9.36
CA ASN A 2 0.04 -7.92 -9.07
C ASN A 2 -0.03 -6.90 -7.94
N ARG A 3 0.29 -7.32 -6.72
CA ARG A 3 0.23 -6.43 -5.54
C ARG A 3 1.44 -5.50 -5.56
N PRO A 4 1.28 -4.18 -5.30
CA PRO A 4 2.41 -3.29 -5.19
C PRO A 4 3.29 -3.66 -4.00
N HIS A 5 4.60 -3.51 -4.19
CA HIS A 5 5.62 -3.81 -3.20
C HIS A 5 6.52 -2.57 -2.99
N PRO A 6 7.08 -2.39 -1.79
CA PRO A 6 8.09 -1.37 -1.58
C PRO A 6 9.33 -1.64 -2.47
N PRO A 7 10.05 -0.60 -2.91
CA PRO A 7 11.31 -0.76 -3.63
C PRO A 7 12.32 -1.59 -2.83
N ALA A 8 13.00 -2.56 -3.47
CA ALA A 8 13.92 -3.45 -2.77
C ALA A 8 15.07 -2.73 -2.04
N HIS A 9 15.57 -1.61 -2.59
CA HIS A 9 16.61 -0.81 -1.93
C HIS A 9 16.13 -0.19 -0.61
N PHE A 10 14.82 0.00 -0.45
CA PHE A 10 14.23 0.61 0.75
C PHE A 10 14.08 -0.40 1.90
N THR A 11 13.70 -1.65 1.60
CA THR A 11 13.57 -2.71 2.59
C THR A 11 14.89 -3.45 2.85
N MET A 12 15.82 -3.43 1.90
CA MET A 12 17.17 -4.00 2.02
C MET A 12 18.24 -2.95 1.68
N PRO A 13 18.37 -1.87 2.47
CA PRO A 13 19.40 -0.87 2.24
C PRO A 13 20.80 -1.41 2.56
N PRO A 14 21.85 -0.97 1.85
CA PRO A 14 23.23 -1.36 2.14
C PRO A 14 23.74 -0.86 3.50
N ASP A 15 23.15 0.23 4.01
CA ASP A 15 23.40 0.77 5.34
C ASP A 15 22.08 0.73 6.14
N PRO A 16 21.82 -0.33 6.93
CA PRO A 16 20.59 -0.48 7.68
C PRO A 16 20.52 0.53 8.81
N LYS A 17 19.44 1.30 8.84
CA LYS A 17 19.19 2.30 9.88
C LYS A 17 18.66 1.62 11.15
N PRO A 18 19.03 2.09 12.34
CA PRO A 18 18.52 1.56 13.61
C PRO A 18 17.05 1.96 13.90
N TYR A 19 16.38 2.60 12.93
CA TYR A 19 15.01 3.08 13.05
C TYR A 19 14.23 2.76 11.77
N ILE A 20 12.91 2.71 11.90
CA ILE A 20 12.01 2.49 10.75
C ILE A 20 11.94 3.76 9.92
N SER A 21 12.26 3.63 8.64
CA SER A 21 12.05 4.67 7.65
C SER A 21 10.69 4.48 6.98
N ILE A 22 10.07 5.57 6.55
CA ILE A 22 8.81 5.58 5.82
C ILE A 22 8.97 6.27 4.47
N MET A 23 8.23 5.81 3.46
CA MET A 23 8.15 6.50 2.16
C MET A 23 6.74 6.40 1.56
N PRO A 24 6.36 7.31 0.65
CA PRO A 24 5.09 7.23 -0.06
C PRO A 24 4.91 5.90 -0.80
N ALA A 25 3.71 5.35 -0.75
CA ALA A 25 3.32 4.15 -1.47
C ALA A 25 2.28 4.49 -2.55
N SER A 26 2.68 5.32 -3.51
CA SER A 26 1.79 5.90 -4.53
C SER A 26 0.97 4.87 -5.31
N ASP A 27 1.56 3.70 -5.58
CA ASP A 27 0.92 2.64 -6.38
C ASP A 27 -0.14 1.85 -5.59
N VAL A 28 -0.17 1.96 -4.26
CA VAL A 28 -1.12 1.22 -3.40
C VAL A 28 -2.53 1.77 -3.52
N GLY A 29 -2.68 3.09 -3.67
CA GLY A 29 -3.99 3.71 -3.81
C GLY A 29 -4.70 3.28 -5.10
N GLU A 30 -3.98 3.26 -6.22
CA GLU A 30 -4.52 2.77 -7.49
C GLU A 30 -4.88 1.28 -7.41
N TRP A 31 -3.99 0.46 -6.84
CA TRP A 31 -4.24 -0.96 -6.64
C TRP A 31 -5.46 -1.23 -5.74
N LEU A 32 -5.62 -0.48 -4.64
CA LEU A 32 -6.77 -0.57 -3.74
C LEU A 32 -8.06 -0.30 -4.50
N ASN A 33 -8.09 0.77 -5.31
CA ASN A 33 -9.27 1.13 -6.09
C ASN A 33 -9.65 0.03 -7.09
N GLN A 34 -8.68 -0.48 -7.85
CA GLN A 34 -8.92 -1.48 -8.89
C GLN A 34 -9.35 -2.85 -8.35
N HIS A 35 -8.90 -3.22 -7.15
CA HIS A 35 -9.07 -4.59 -6.66
C HIS A 35 -10.01 -4.74 -5.46
N ILE A 36 -10.20 -3.71 -4.64
CA ILE A 36 -10.99 -3.78 -3.40
C ILE A 36 -12.23 -2.89 -3.46
N LEU A 37 -12.17 -1.74 -4.15
CA LEU A 37 -13.28 -0.77 -4.17
C LEU A 37 -14.13 -0.83 -5.45
N SER A 38 -13.54 -1.17 -6.59
CA SER A 38 -14.27 -1.46 -7.84
C SER A 38 -15.05 -2.77 -7.70
N ASP A 39 -16.28 -2.77 -8.20
CA ASP A 39 -17.19 -3.91 -8.21
C ASP A 39 -16.77 -5.02 -9.19
N GLU A 40 -15.88 -4.70 -10.12
CA GLU A 40 -15.17 -5.67 -10.96
C GLU A 40 -13.86 -6.20 -10.33
N GLY A 41 -13.47 -5.69 -9.16
CA GLY A 41 -12.25 -6.08 -8.47
C GLY A 41 -12.35 -7.48 -7.84
N ASP A 42 -11.28 -8.27 -7.97
CA ASP A 42 -11.27 -9.66 -7.45
C ASP A 42 -11.44 -9.78 -5.92
N LEU A 43 -11.20 -8.68 -5.18
CA LEU A 43 -11.33 -8.60 -3.71
C LEU A 43 -12.41 -7.58 -3.30
N TYR A 44 -13.34 -7.26 -4.21
CA TYR A 44 -14.45 -6.35 -3.93
C TYR A 44 -15.25 -6.79 -2.71
N ASN A 45 -15.48 -5.85 -1.80
CA ASN A 45 -16.43 -6.03 -0.70
C ASN A 45 -17.28 -4.76 -0.56
N PRO A 46 -18.62 -4.85 -0.67
CA PRO A 46 -19.51 -3.68 -0.50
C PRO A 46 -19.37 -3.01 0.87
N ASP A 47 -18.93 -3.74 1.92
CA ASP A 47 -18.68 -3.14 3.24
C ASP A 47 -17.55 -2.10 3.20
N HIS A 48 -16.65 -2.16 2.21
CA HIS A 48 -15.51 -1.24 2.06
C HIS A 48 -15.85 0.06 1.30
N GLN A 49 -17.10 0.27 0.88
CA GLN A 49 -17.51 1.50 0.18
C GLN A 49 -17.22 2.77 1.00
N HIS A 50 -17.23 2.69 2.33
CA HIS A 50 -16.87 3.81 3.21
C HIS A 50 -15.44 4.34 3.01
N LEU A 51 -14.55 3.56 2.38
CA LEU A 51 -13.18 3.98 2.07
C LEU A 51 -13.09 4.95 0.88
N LEU A 52 -14.12 5.03 0.03
CA LEU A 52 -14.16 5.98 -1.11
C LEU A 52 -14.27 7.43 -0.65
N GLU A 53 -14.91 7.67 0.50
CA GLU A 53 -15.08 8.99 1.09
C GLU A 53 -14.02 9.31 2.15
N ALA A 54 -13.12 8.37 2.44
CA ALA A 54 -12.09 8.53 3.44
C ALA A 54 -10.84 9.21 2.86
N ASP A 55 -10.25 10.12 3.64
CA ASP A 55 -8.95 10.71 3.33
C ASP A 55 -7.82 9.70 3.60
N LEU A 56 -7.52 8.86 2.61
CA LEU A 56 -6.52 7.79 2.72
C LEU A 56 -5.15 8.20 2.16
N CYS A 57 -4.09 7.82 2.88
CA CYS A 57 -2.72 7.92 2.42
C CYS A 57 -1.97 6.62 2.74
N PHE A 58 -1.12 6.17 1.82
CA PHE A 58 -0.39 4.92 1.93
C PHE A 58 1.11 5.19 2.03
N LEU A 59 1.75 4.50 2.97
CA LEU A 59 3.18 4.57 3.20
C LEU A 59 3.77 3.15 3.26
N TRP A 60 4.98 3.00 2.74
CA TRP A 60 5.82 1.85 3.00
C TRP A 60 6.66 2.09 4.24
N ALA A 61 6.85 1.04 5.04
CA ALA A 61 7.83 1.01 6.13
C ALA A 61 9.04 0.15 5.72
N SER A 62 10.24 0.56 6.13
CA SER A 62 11.47 -0.17 5.80
C SER A 62 11.57 -1.54 6.48
N ASN A 63 10.86 -1.74 7.59
CA ASN A 63 10.77 -3.00 8.30
C ASN A 63 9.40 -3.15 9.01
N ALA A 64 8.99 -4.37 9.27
CA ALA A 64 7.82 -4.71 10.09
C ALA A 64 8.21 -4.80 11.58
N PHE A 65 7.21 -4.71 12.47
CA PHE A 65 7.35 -4.91 13.91
C PHE A 65 6.97 -6.34 14.32
#